data_AF-A0A7W6NM04-F1
#
_entry.id   AF-A0A7W6NM04-F1
#
_cell.length_a   1.000
_cell.length_b   1.000
_cell.length_c   1.000
_cell.angle_alpha   90.00
_cell.angle_beta   90.00
_cell.angle_gamma   90.00
#
_symmetry.space_group_name_H-M   'P 1'
#
loop_
_entity.id
_entity.type
_entity.pdbx_description
1 polymer ?
#
loop_
_entity_poly.entity_id
_entity_poly.type
_entity_poly.pdbx_seq_one_letter_code
_entity_poly.pdbx_strand_id
1 'polypeptide(L)'
;MKTPASGDKAAGAARPYGFVEWFRPGERERTLEVLPDILASGASYLRTHLSWAEYLAPGGEAWFDWLIPELGRAIDLLPCIHYTPPSLSRTGRASGPPVDLKSYADFVDHVLTRYGRHFRHIELWNEPNNLLDWDWRVDTDFLMFSEMVGGAAYWAGKRGFRPVLGGPCPFDPHWLNLMGERGVLGVVDAVGFHGFPGTWDSEAGTWGGWDMHLGEMRAIIDRFNPQAEIWITETGYSTWRQDELEQARRFAQALQVPADRMYWYSWRDVPPDVPVQEGLWFDPRHYHLGAVTHEGQPKLLARLLTEGGVERLKAVTELAVPHLAKAAAPILVTGGSGFIGSNLADSLLRDGEEVIVLDNLGRPGVDQNLAWLTERHGDRVHPVLADVRDYHGMEAAFADARAVFHFAAQTAVTTSLSHPMDDFEANARGTINVLEAVRKAGRRAPVIFASTNKVYGALEDLKMIELDDRYIPSDEAIRASGIGEDRPLSFCTP
;
A
#
# COMPACT_ATOMS: atom_id res chain seq x y z
N MET A 1 51.84 -4.39 6.39
CA MET A 1 50.96 -3.39 5.75
C MET A 1 49.56 -3.98 5.74
N LYS A 2 48.72 -3.58 6.72
CA LYS A 2 47.32 -4.02 6.83
C LYS A 2 46.46 -3.00 6.10
N THR A 3 45.74 -3.45 5.08
CA THR A 3 44.73 -2.68 4.34
C THR A 3 43.52 -2.45 5.25
N PRO A 4 42.99 -1.23 5.39
CA PRO A 4 41.86 -0.97 6.29
C PRO A 4 40.54 -1.42 5.66
N ALA A 5 39.67 -1.95 6.52
CA ALA A 5 38.31 -2.33 6.22
C ALA A 5 37.49 -1.11 5.76
N SER A 6 36.73 -1.27 4.69
CA SER A 6 35.78 -0.29 4.17
C SER A 6 34.52 -0.28 5.04
N GLY A 7 34.59 0.43 6.17
CA GLY A 7 33.44 0.91 6.92
C GLY A 7 33.29 2.40 6.69
N ASP A 8 32.52 2.78 5.68
CA ASP A 8 31.87 4.08 5.56
C ASP A 8 30.78 3.98 4.48
N LYS A 9 29.63 3.40 4.86
CA LYS A 9 28.39 3.62 4.10
C LYS A 9 27.99 5.07 4.37
N ALA A 10 28.02 5.89 3.32
CA ALA A 10 27.63 7.29 3.38
C ALA A 10 26.26 7.44 4.04
N ALA A 11 26.22 8.12 5.18
CA ALA A 11 24.99 8.55 5.82
C ALA A 11 24.38 9.69 4.98
N GLY A 12 23.13 9.53 4.51
CA GLY A 12 22.30 10.67 4.08
C GLY A 12 21.38 10.50 2.87
N ALA A 13 21.50 9.45 2.06
CA ALA A 13 20.58 9.23 0.92
C ALA A 13 19.58 8.12 1.24
N ALA A 14 18.28 8.40 1.08
CA ALA A 14 17.24 7.38 1.16
C ALA A 14 17.51 6.28 0.12
N ARG A 15 17.29 5.02 0.50
CA ARG A 15 17.52 3.87 -0.38
C ARG A 15 16.56 3.94 -1.58
N PRO A 16 17.04 3.77 -2.82
CA PRO A 16 16.17 3.75 -4.00
C PRO A 16 15.12 2.64 -3.91
N TYR A 17 13.95 2.90 -4.48
CA TYR A 17 12.85 1.95 -4.59
C TYR A 17 12.15 2.09 -5.93
N GLY A 18 11.31 1.10 -6.25
CA GLY A 18 10.42 1.15 -7.40
C GLY A 18 9.00 0.77 -7.06
N PHE A 19 8.14 0.88 -8.06
CA PHE A 19 6.80 0.33 -8.04
C PHE A 19 6.66 -0.82 -9.04
N VAL A 20 5.75 -1.73 -8.75
CA VAL A 20 5.22 -2.69 -9.72
C VAL A 20 3.92 -2.11 -10.27
N GLU A 21 3.81 -2.04 -11.59
CA GLU A 21 2.58 -1.61 -12.25
C GLU A 21 2.37 -2.39 -13.54
N TRP A 22 1.20 -3.01 -13.67
CA TRP A 22 0.87 -3.89 -14.80
C TRP A 22 0.03 -3.11 -15.81
N PHE A 23 0.68 -2.54 -16.83
CA PHE A 23 -0.02 -1.80 -17.89
C PHE A 23 -0.55 -2.75 -18.96
N ARG A 24 -1.87 -2.93 -19.02
CA ARG A 24 -2.51 -3.88 -19.95
C ARG A 24 -2.75 -3.26 -21.32
N PRO A 25 -2.74 -4.04 -22.41
CA PRO A 25 -3.12 -3.54 -23.73
C PRO A 25 -4.45 -2.78 -23.72
N GLY A 26 -4.42 -1.53 -24.19
CA GLY A 26 -5.58 -0.62 -24.19
C GLY A 26 -5.55 0.43 -23.08
N GLU A 27 -4.66 0.31 -22.08
CA GLU A 27 -4.56 1.24 -20.95
C GLU A 27 -3.65 2.46 -21.22
N ARG A 28 -3.64 2.96 -22.46
CA ARG A 28 -2.72 4.04 -22.86
C ARG A 28 -2.91 5.31 -22.02
N GLU A 29 -4.15 5.72 -21.82
CA GLU A 29 -4.49 6.92 -21.04
C GLU A 29 -4.10 6.74 -19.57
N ARG A 30 -4.50 5.63 -18.96
CA ARG A 30 -4.11 5.26 -17.58
C ARG A 30 -2.59 5.27 -17.40
N THR A 31 -1.83 4.75 -18.35
CA THR A 31 -0.35 4.74 -18.27
C THR A 31 0.21 6.16 -18.24
N LEU A 32 -0.32 7.06 -19.09
CA LEU A 32 0.11 8.46 -19.17
C LEU A 32 -0.28 9.27 -17.92
N GLU A 33 -1.35 8.88 -17.22
CA GLU A 33 -1.73 9.45 -15.92
C GLU A 33 -0.84 8.95 -14.79
N VAL A 34 -0.59 7.64 -14.73
CA VAL A 34 0.09 6.98 -13.60
C VAL A 34 1.60 7.24 -13.59
N LEU A 35 2.24 7.27 -14.76
CA LEU A 35 3.70 7.39 -14.83
C LEU A 35 4.25 8.69 -14.18
N PRO A 36 3.69 9.90 -14.45
CA PRO A 36 4.12 11.12 -13.78
C PRO A 36 4.01 11.04 -12.26
N ASP A 37 2.96 10.42 -11.74
CA ASP A 37 2.72 10.29 -10.31
C ASP A 37 3.74 9.34 -9.65
N ILE A 38 4.05 8.21 -10.30
CA ILE A 38 5.13 7.30 -9.87
C ILE A 38 6.47 8.05 -9.81
N LEU A 39 6.78 8.86 -10.82
CA LEU A 39 8.01 9.67 -10.83
C LEU A 39 8.01 10.72 -9.72
N ALA A 40 6.88 11.42 -9.52
CA ALA A 40 6.71 12.42 -8.48
C ALA A 40 6.81 11.84 -7.07
N SER A 41 6.50 10.55 -6.90
CA SER A 41 6.69 9.86 -5.63
C SER A 41 8.17 9.72 -5.23
N GLY A 42 9.12 9.88 -6.16
CA GLY A 42 10.56 9.65 -5.94
C GLY A 42 11.04 8.25 -6.35
N ALA A 43 10.20 7.44 -7.01
CA ALA A 43 10.56 6.11 -7.47
C ALA A 43 11.70 6.15 -8.50
N SER A 44 12.68 5.27 -8.32
CA SER A 44 13.83 5.11 -9.22
C SER A 44 13.66 3.97 -10.20
N TYR A 45 12.80 2.99 -9.87
CA TYR A 45 12.59 1.80 -10.67
C TYR A 45 11.11 1.58 -10.99
N LEU A 46 10.84 0.93 -12.12
CA LEU A 46 9.50 0.46 -12.47
C LEU A 46 9.60 -0.98 -12.96
N ARG A 47 8.82 -1.87 -12.34
CA ARG A 47 8.63 -3.24 -12.83
C ARG A 47 7.27 -3.32 -13.50
N THR A 48 7.24 -3.84 -14.72
CA THR A 48 6.02 -4.07 -15.49
C THR A 48 6.13 -5.40 -16.22
N HIS A 49 5.00 -5.96 -16.61
CA HIS A 49 4.97 -7.14 -17.45
C HIS A 49 5.29 -6.88 -18.92
N LEU A 50 5.76 -7.93 -19.58
CA LEU A 50 5.86 -8.11 -21.03
C LEU A 50 5.47 -9.56 -21.34
N SER A 51 4.17 -9.79 -21.49
CA SER A 51 3.61 -11.11 -21.75
C SER A 51 3.86 -11.55 -23.20
N TRP A 52 4.48 -12.72 -23.40
CA TRP A 52 4.66 -13.31 -24.73
C TRP A 52 3.31 -13.65 -25.37
N ALA A 53 2.36 -14.13 -24.55
CA ALA A 53 1.00 -14.44 -24.98
C ALA A 53 0.27 -13.20 -25.47
N GLU A 54 0.37 -12.08 -24.73
CA GLU A 54 -0.25 -10.81 -25.15
C GLU A 54 0.48 -10.17 -26.33
N TYR A 55 1.82 -10.26 -26.38
CA TYR A 55 2.61 -9.73 -27.48
C TYR A 55 2.15 -10.31 -28.84
N LEU A 56 1.88 -11.61 -28.88
CA LEU A 56 1.37 -12.29 -30.09
C LEU A 56 -0.15 -12.18 -30.27
N ALA A 57 -0.88 -11.62 -29.31
CA ALA A 57 -2.31 -11.32 -29.47
C ALA A 57 -2.50 -10.13 -30.44
N PRO A 58 -3.68 -9.99 -31.07
CA PRO A 58 -3.95 -8.87 -31.97
C PRO A 58 -3.69 -7.51 -31.29
N GLY A 59 -2.78 -6.72 -31.88
CA GLY A 59 -2.39 -5.41 -31.36
C GLY A 59 -1.32 -5.42 -30.25
N GLY A 60 -0.90 -6.59 -29.76
CA GLY A 60 0.08 -6.74 -28.69
C GLY A 60 1.46 -6.15 -29.02
N GLU A 61 2.01 -6.47 -30.20
CA GLU A 61 3.28 -5.90 -30.65
C GLU A 61 3.23 -4.35 -30.68
N ALA A 62 2.17 -3.78 -31.26
CA ALA A 62 2.00 -2.33 -31.33
C ALA A 62 1.86 -1.68 -29.93
N TRP A 63 1.26 -2.41 -28.98
CA TRP A 63 1.18 -1.99 -27.59
C TRP A 63 2.57 -1.90 -26.95
N PHE A 64 3.37 -2.96 -27.01
CA PHE A 64 4.71 -2.98 -26.40
C PHE A 64 5.71 -2.08 -27.14
N ASP A 65 5.52 -1.86 -28.45
CA ASP A 65 6.26 -0.87 -29.24
C ASP A 65 6.09 0.55 -28.73
N TRP A 66 4.94 0.85 -28.17
CA TRP A 66 4.68 2.14 -27.54
C TRP A 66 5.08 2.12 -26.06
N LEU A 67 4.65 1.11 -25.30
CA LEU A 67 4.81 1.05 -23.84
C LEU A 67 6.28 1.05 -23.42
N ILE A 68 7.10 0.14 -23.97
CA ILE A 68 8.47 -0.05 -23.47
C ILE A 68 9.35 1.19 -23.69
N PRO A 69 9.36 1.83 -24.88
CA PRO A 69 10.08 3.09 -25.06
C PRO A 69 9.54 4.24 -24.21
N GLU A 70 8.22 4.30 -23.99
CA GLU A 70 7.56 5.33 -23.18
C GLU A 70 7.95 5.24 -21.71
N LEU A 71 8.05 4.03 -21.16
CA LEU A 71 8.47 3.81 -19.77
C LEU A 71 9.99 3.93 -19.63
N GLY A 72 10.77 3.24 -20.47
CA GLY A 72 12.24 3.15 -20.32
C GLY A 72 13.00 4.45 -20.62
N ARG A 73 12.35 5.46 -21.21
CA ARG A 73 12.91 6.82 -21.29
C ARG A 73 12.76 7.63 -20.00
N ALA A 74 11.84 7.21 -19.12
CA ALA A 74 11.44 7.97 -17.95
C ALA A 74 12.00 7.40 -16.64
N ILE A 75 12.13 6.07 -16.54
CA ILE A 75 12.52 5.37 -15.31
C ILE A 75 13.31 4.09 -15.62
N ASP A 76 14.18 3.64 -14.69
CA ASP A 76 14.91 2.37 -14.84
C ASP A 76 13.92 1.20 -14.82
N LEU A 77 13.69 0.64 -16.01
CA LEU A 77 12.64 -0.31 -16.29
C LEU A 77 13.13 -1.76 -16.13
N LEU A 78 12.34 -2.57 -15.43
CA LEU A 78 12.46 -4.02 -15.36
C LEU A 78 11.23 -4.66 -16.05
N PRO A 79 11.33 -5.04 -17.33
CA PRO A 79 10.29 -5.84 -17.96
C PRO A 79 10.38 -7.29 -17.46
N CYS A 80 9.25 -7.80 -16.95
CA CYS A 80 9.04 -9.21 -16.63
C CYS A 80 8.51 -9.94 -17.86
N ILE A 81 9.38 -10.74 -18.50
CA ILE A 81 9.04 -11.49 -19.71
C ILE A 81 8.48 -12.84 -19.29
N HIS A 82 7.20 -13.10 -19.58
CA HIS A 82 6.51 -14.27 -19.05
C HIS A 82 5.33 -14.73 -19.93
N TYR A 83 4.67 -15.80 -19.49
CA TYR A 83 3.58 -16.52 -20.16
C TYR A 83 3.92 -17.14 -21.50
N THR A 84 3.23 -18.22 -21.84
CA THR A 84 3.34 -18.91 -23.13
C THR A 84 2.09 -18.61 -23.95
N PRO A 85 2.18 -18.20 -25.22
CA PRO A 85 1.01 -18.12 -26.09
C PRO A 85 0.23 -19.44 -26.07
N PRO A 86 -1.11 -19.43 -25.84
CA PRO A 86 -1.90 -20.67 -25.75
C PRO A 86 -1.71 -21.62 -26.95
N SER A 87 -1.46 -21.08 -28.15
CA SER A 87 -1.17 -21.84 -29.37
C SER A 87 0.19 -22.56 -29.38
N LEU A 88 1.14 -22.12 -28.55
CA LEU A 88 2.47 -22.70 -28.41
C LEU A 88 2.62 -23.50 -27.11
N SER A 89 1.58 -23.51 -26.26
CA SER A 89 1.56 -24.13 -24.94
C SER A 89 1.16 -25.61 -25.01
N ARG A 90 1.83 -26.45 -24.21
CA ARG A 90 1.50 -27.87 -24.05
C ARG A 90 0.13 -28.12 -23.44
N THR A 91 -0.39 -27.16 -22.67
CA THR A 91 -1.68 -27.28 -21.97
C THR A 91 -2.78 -26.44 -22.64
N GLY A 92 -2.46 -25.70 -23.70
CA GLY A 92 -3.37 -24.74 -24.32
C GLY A 92 -3.68 -23.52 -23.45
N ARG A 93 -2.87 -23.27 -22.41
CA ARG A 93 -3.02 -22.15 -21.46
C ARG A 93 -1.76 -21.33 -21.36
N ALA A 94 -1.90 -20.07 -20.92
CA ALA A 94 -0.78 -19.15 -20.75
C ALA A 94 0.28 -19.61 -19.74
N SER A 95 -0.15 -20.33 -18.70
CA SER A 95 0.73 -20.94 -17.70
C SER A 95 1.37 -22.26 -18.12
N GLY A 96 0.98 -22.81 -19.27
CA GLY A 96 1.54 -24.07 -19.74
C GLY A 96 2.97 -23.91 -20.27
N PRO A 97 3.86 -24.90 -20.07
CA PRO A 97 5.16 -24.90 -20.71
C PRO A 97 5.02 -24.86 -22.24
N PRO A 98 5.90 -24.17 -22.97
CA PRO A 98 5.90 -24.21 -24.43
C PRO A 98 6.22 -25.62 -24.95
N VAL A 99 5.67 -25.95 -26.12
CA VAL A 99 5.96 -27.23 -26.81
C VAL A 99 7.45 -27.32 -27.14
N ASP A 100 8.03 -26.23 -27.63
CA ASP A 100 9.48 -26.07 -27.80
C ASP A 100 10.02 -25.08 -26.77
N LEU A 101 10.84 -25.55 -25.82
CA LEU A 101 11.39 -24.73 -24.74
C LEU A 101 12.31 -23.61 -25.26
N LYS A 102 13.03 -23.85 -26.37
CA LYS A 102 13.91 -22.85 -26.98
C LYS A 102 13.14 -21.63 -27.49
N SER A 103 11.88 -21.80 -27.88
CA SER A 103 11.06 -20.71 -28.40
C SER A 103 10.89 -19.55 -27.41
N TYR A 104 10.95 -19.81 -26.09
CA TYR A 104 10.97 -18.73 -25.10
C TYR A 104 12.27 -17.91 -25.16
N ALA A 105 13.44 -18.55 -25.27
CA ALA A 105 14.71 -17.86 -25.44
C ALA A 105 14.77 -17.07 -26.76
N ASP A 106 14.19 -17.60 -27.84
CA ASP A 106 14.07 -16.89 -29.12
C ASP A 106 13.17 -15.64 -28.99
N PHE A 107 12.08 -15.74 -28.23
CA PHE A 107 11.23 -14.58 -27.95
C PHE A 107 11.94 -13.53 -27.07
N VAL A 108 12.66 -13.96 -26.04
CA VAL A 108 13.51 -13.07 -25.22
C VAL A 108 14.54 -12.37 -26.12
N ASP A 109 15.21 -13.09 -27.01
CA ASP A 109 16.17 -12.51 -27.97
C ASP A 109 15.52 -11.46 -28.88
N HIS A 110 14.30 -11.73 -29.37
CA HIS A 110 13.51 -10.78 -30.14
C HIS A 110 13.21 -9.51 -29.34
N VAL A 111 12.72 -9.64 -28.10
CA VAL A 111 12.46 -8.51 -27.18
C VAL A 111 13.72 -7.70 -26.93
N LEU A 112 14.85 -8.35 -26.64
CA LEU A 112 16.14 -7.71 -26.41
C LEU A 112 16.63 -6.94 -27.65
N THR A 113 16.47 -7.51 -28.84
CA THR A 113 16.83 -6.85 -30.10
C THR A 113 15.97 -5.61 -30.36
N ARG A 114 14.67 -5.72 -30.09
CA ARG A 114 13.71 -4.67 -30.43
C ARG A 114 13.72 -3.52 -29.42
N TYR A 115 13.83 -3.84 -28.13
CA TYR A 115 13.61 -2.88 -27.05
C TYR A 115 14.80 -2.69 -26.11
N GLY A 116 15.87 -3.49 -26.21
CA GLY A 116 16.96 -3.55 -25.23
C GLY A 116 17.78 -2.27 -25.05
N ARG A 117 17.54 -1.21 -25.82
CA ARG A 117 18.09 0.13 -25.54
C ARG A 117 17.38 0.86 -24.39
N HIS A 118 16.22 0.36 -23.95
CA HIS A 118 15.33 1.00 -22.96
C HIS A 118 15.44 0.40 -21.55
N PHE A 119 16.18 -0.69 -21.39
CA PHE A 119 16.37 -1.36 -20.10
C PHE A 119 17.69 -2.12 -20.13
N ARG A 120 18.24 -2.41 -18.94
CA ARG A 120 19.47 -3.20 -18.79
C ARG A 120 19.22 -4.59 -18.20
N HIS A 121 18.21 -4.67 -17.34
CA HIS A 121 17.81 -5.90 -16.66
C HIS A 121 16.53 -6.42 -17.31
N ILE A 122 16.35 -7.74 -17.30
CA ILE A 122 15.09 -8.38 -17.66
C ILE A 122 14.76 -9.38 -16.56
N GLU A 123 13.51 -9.44 -16.15
CA GLU A 123 13.05 -10.52 -15.29
C GLU A 123 12.48 -11.65 -16.15
N LEU A 124 12.89 -12.87 -15.83
CA LEU A 124 12.50 -14.06 -16.56
C LEU A 124 11.50 -14.84 -15.72
N TRP A 125 10.27 -14.86 -16.22
CA TRP A 125 9.08 -15.43 -15.60
C TRP A 125 8.60 -14.71 -14.34
N ASN A 126 7.40 -15.08 -13.88
CA ASN A 126 6.77 -14.58 -12.66
C ASN A 126 6.22 -15.78 -11.87
N GLU A 127 6.43 -15.84 -10.55
CA GLU A 127 5.79 -16.79 -9.62
C GLU A 127 5.64 -18.25 -10.10
N PRO A 128 6.71 -18.93 -10.57
CA PRO A 128 6.59 -20.25 -11.20
C PRO A 128 6.10 -21.38 -10.28
N ASN A 129 5.99 -21.16 -8.97
CA ASN A 129 5.36 -22.11 -8.05
C ASN A 129 3.82 -21.93 -7.93
N ASN A 130 3.25 -20.92 -8.58
CA ASN A 130 1.81 -20.72 -8.72
C ASN A 130 1.28 -21.40 -10.00
N LEU A 131 0.20 -22.19 -9.90
CA LEU A 131 -0.40 -22.89 -11.05
C LEU A 131 -0.98 -21.95 -12.11
N LEU A 132 -1.28 -20.71 -11.74
CA LEU A 132 -1.75 -19.68 -12.64
C LEU A 132 -0.60 -19.05 -13.46
N ASP A 133 0.64 -19.20 -13.00
CA ASP A 133 1.84 -18.72 -13.70
C ASP A 133 2.61 -19.84 -14.38
N TRP A 134 2.72 -21.02 -13.77
CA TRP A 134 3.34 -22.20 -14.37
C TRP A 134 2.60 -23.47 -13.97
N ASP A 135 2.14 -24.25 -14.95
CA ASP A 135 1.43 -25.51 -14.70
C ASP A 135 2.41 -26.63 -14.30
N TRP A 136 2.94 -26.56 -13.08
CA TRP A 136 3.88 -27.53 -12.54
C TRP A 136 3.30 -28.95 -12.42
N ARG A 137 2.00 -29.18 -12.65
CA ARG A 137 1.43 -30.55 -12.74
C ARG A 137 1.92 -31.30 -13.97
N VAL A 138 2.31 -30.58 -15.02
CA VAL A 138 2.94 -31.15 -16.22
C VAL A 138 4.47 -31.03 -16.19
N ASP A 139 5.04 -30.35 -15.19
CA ASP A 139 6.48 -30.13 -14.98
C ASP A 139 6.87 -30.34 -13.50
N THR A 140 6.54 -31.52 -12.95
CA THR A 140 6.54 -31.74 -11.50
C THR A 140 7.90 -31.58 -10.81
N ASP A 141 9.00 -31.68 -11.55
CA ASP A 141 10.36 -31.51 -11.06
C ASP A 141 11.06 -30.25 -11.60
N PHE A 142 10.28 -29.33 -12.18
CA PHE A 142 10.74 -28.06 -12.77
C PHE A 142 11.86 -28.20 -13.80
N LEU A 143 12.00 -29.36 -14.46
CA LEU A 143 13.05 -29.58 -15.44
C LEU A 143 12.81 -28.74 -16.70
N MET A 144 11.56 -28.69 -17.19
CA MET A 144 11.23 -27.89 -18.36
C MET A 144 11.37 -26.39 -18.05
N PHE A 145 10.93 -25.96 -16.87
CA PHE A 145 11.11 -24.58 -16.43
C PHE A 145 12.60 -24.20 -16.37
N SER A 146 13.42 -25.04 -15.75
CA SER A 146 14.86 -24.79 -15.56
C SER A 146 15.60 -24.71 -16.89
N GLU A 147 15.30 -25.62 -17.83
CA GLU A 147 15.88 -25.60 -19.17
C GLU A 147 15.46 -24.33 -19.95
N MET A 148 14.17 -24.00 -19.92
CA MET A 148 13.61 -22.84 -20.61
C MET A 148 14.18 -21.52 -20.08
N VAL A 149 14.08 -21.28 -18.77
CA VAL A 149 14.49 -20.01 -18.14
C VAL A 149 16.01 -19.92 -18.04
N GLY A 150 16.70 -21.01 -17.69
CA GLY A 150 18.16 -21.04 -17.66
C GLY A 150 18.78 -20.81 -19.04
N GLY A 151 18.20 -21.39 -20.09
CA GLY A 151 18.62 -21.15 -21.48
C GLY A 151 18.43 -19.69 -21.89
N ALA A 152 17.26 -19.10 -21.61
CA ALA A 152 17.00 -17.69 -21.89
C ALA A 152 17.94 -16.76 -21.12
N ALA A 153 18.16 -17.01 -19.82
CA ALA A 153 19.08 -16.25 -18.98
C ALA A 153 20.51 -16.27 -19.53
N TYR A 154 21.02 -17.47 -19.85
CA TYR A 154 22.35 -17.63 -20.40
C TYR A 154 22.55 -16.81 -21.68
N TRP A 155 21.62 -16.89 -22.64
CA TRP A 155 21.74 -16.16 -23.90
C TRP A 155 21.54 -14.65 -23.74
N ALA A 156 20.64 -14.20 -22.87
CA ALA A 156 20.50 -12.78 -22.51
C ALA A 156 21.82 -12.22 -21.94
N GLY A 157 22.47 -12.98 -21.04
CA GLY A 157 23.79 -12.64 -20.50
C GLY A 157 24.87 -12.55 -21.57
N LYS A 158 24.89 -13.47 -22.55
CA LYS A 158 25.82 -13.40 -23.70
C LYS A 158 25.62 -12.18 -24.59
N ARG A 159 24.43 -11.59 -24.57
CA ARG A 159 24.11 -10.33 -25.25
C ARG A 159 24.41 -9.08 -24.42
N GLY A 160 24.92 -9.24 -23.20
CA GLY A 160 25.29 -8.14 -22.31
C GLY A 160 24.14 -7.60 -21.44
N PHE A 161 22.98 -8.28 -21.43
CA PHE A 161 21.88 -7.97 -20.53
C PHE A 161 22.06 -8.68 -19.19
N ARG A 162 21.32 -8.23 -18.19
CA ARG A 162 21.38 -8.76 -16.82
C ARG A 162 20.08 -9.50 -16.46
N PRO A 163 20.02 -10.83 -16.67
CA PRO A 163 18.86 -11.62 -16.30
C PRO A 163 18.61 -11.65 -14.78
N VAL A 164 17.36 -11.48 -14.40
CA VAL A 164 16.82 -11.62 -13.05
C VAL A 164 15.89 -12.84 -13.07
N LEU A 165 16.08 -13.80 -12.17
CA LEU A 165 15.13 -14.91 -12.01
C LEU A 165 13.88 -14.41 -11.29
N GLY A 166 12.69 -14.59 -11.87
CA GLY A 166 11.43 -14.22 -11.22
C GLY A 166 11.24 -14.92 -9.87
N GLY A 167 10.73 -14.18 -8.89
CA GLY A 167 10.52 -14.68 -7.53
C GLY A 167 9.33 -15.64 -7.42
N PRO A 168 9.42 -16.71 -6.63
CA PRO A 168 8.26 -17.53 -6.26
C PRO A 168 7.37 -16.80 -5.24
N CYS A 169 6.06 -17.08 -5.26
CA CYS A 169 5.10 -16.58 -4.28
C CYS A 169 4.18 -17.73 -3.79
N PRO A 170 4.16 -18.03 -2.48
CA PRO A 170 5.07 -17.52 -1.46
C PRO A 170 6.52 -17.97 -1.71
N PHE A 171 7.48 -17.37 -0.98
CA PHE A 171 8.88 -17.79 -1.05
C PHE A 171 9.05 -19.28 -0.73
N ASP A 172 9.78 -19.99 -1.60
CA ASP A 172 10.06 -21.42 -1.46
C ASP A 172 11.58 -21.69 -1.53
N PRO A 173 12.25 -21.98 -0.40
CA PRO A 173 13.68 -22.28 -0.36
C PRO A 173 14.04 -23.61 -1.04
N HIS A 174 13.13 -24.59 -1.09
CA HIS A 174 13.37 -25.87 -1.76
C HIS A 174 13.37 -25.67 -3.28
N TRP A 175 12.41 -24.93 -3.79
CA TRP A 175 12.36 -24.54 -5.20
C TRP A 175 13.62 -23.76 -5.61
N LEU A 176 14.04 -22.78 -4.80
CA LEU A 176 15.25 -22.01 -5.09
C LEU A 176 16.52 -22.88 -5.09
N ASN A 177 16.65 -23.80 -4.12
CA ASN A 177 17.75 -24.76 -4.11
C ASN A 177 17.76 -25.62 -5.37
N LEU A 178 16.59 -26.10 -5.81
CA LEU A 178 16.43 -26.86 -7.04
C LEU A 178 16.89 -26.05 -8.26
N MET A 179 16.52 -24.76 -8.36
CA MET A 179 17.01 -23.87 -9.43
C MET A 179 18.55 -23.77 -9.44
N GLY A 180 19.16 -23.79 -8.26
CA GLY A 180 20.62 -23.86 -8.12
C GLY A 180 21.20 -25.17 -8.64
N GLU A 181 20.65 -26.31 -8.21
CA GLU A 181 21.08 -27.65 -8.64
C GLU A 181 20.89 -27.88 -10.15
N ARG A 182 19.89 -27.22 -10.75
CA ARG A 182 19.64 -27.24 -12.20
C ARG A 182 20.45 -26.20 -12.98
N GLY A 183 21.29 -25.42 -12.32
CA GLY A 183 22.22 -24.48 -12.93
C GLY A 183 21.64 -23.11 -13.30
N VAL A 184 20.35 -22.85 -13.03
CA VAL A 184 19.68 -21.57 -13.32
C VAL A 184 20.33 -20.44 -12.52
N LEU A 185 20.62 -20.66 -11.23
CA LEU A 185 21.25 -19.63 -10.39
C LEU A 185 22.66 -19.25 -10.86
N GLY A 186 23.34 -20.15 -11.58
CA GLY A 186 24.68 -19.92 -12.12
C GLY A 186 24.71 -18.98 -13.33
N VAL A 187 23.55 -18.62 -13.89
CA VAL A 187 23.45 -17.82 -15.13
C VAL A 187 22.58 -16.56 -14.98
N VAL A 188 22.19 -16.21 -13.75
CA VAL A 188 21.43 -14.98 -13.45
C VAL A 188 22.27 -13.98 -12.65
N ASP A 189 21.99 -12.69 -12.83
CA ASP A 189 22.65 -11.59 -12.10
C ASP A 189 21.91 -11.27 -10.78
N ALA A 190 20.62 -11.56 -10.71
CA ALA A 190 19.81 -11.35 -9.51
C ALA A 190 18.70 -12.40 -9.40
N VAL A 191 18.18 -12.56 -8.18
CA VAL A 191 17.07 -13.47 -7.88
C VAL A 191 15.96 -12.67 -7.21
N GLY A 192 14.76 -12.78 -7.76
CA GLY A 192 13.54 -12.17 -7.26
C GLY A 192 13.01 -12.84 -6.00
N PHE A 193 12.37 -12.04 -5.15
CA PHE A 193 11.71 -12.45 -3.93
C PHE A 193 10.35 -11.76 -3.86
N HIS A 194 9.28 -12.54 -3.69
CA HIS A 194 7.94 -12.02 -3.45
C HIS A 194 7.54 -12.29 -2.00
N GLY A 195 7.05 -11.26 -1.32
CA GLY A 195 6.55 -11.40 0.04
C GLY A 195 5.55 -10.32 0.42
N PHE A 196 4.44 -10.73 1.00
CA PHE A 196 3.30 -9.86 1.33
C PHE A 196 2.93 -9.99 2.81
N PRO A 197 3.85 -9.58 3.73
CA PRO A 197 3.64 -9.71 5.16
C PRO A 197 2.38 -8.98 5.62
N GLY A 198 1.51 -9.69 6.35
CA GLY A 198 0.26 -9.15 6.87
C GLY A 198 -0.89 -9.13 5.85
N THR A 199 -0.65 -9.44 4.58
CA THR A 199 -1.68 -9.61 3.55
C THR A 199 -1.95 -11.09 3.29
N TRP A 200 -1.12 -11.75 2.48
CA TRP A 200 -1.23 -13.20 2.21
C TRP A 200 -0.26 -14.01 3.06
N ASP A 201 0.92 -13.46 3.33
CA ASP A 201 1.88 -14.05 4.25
C ASP A 201 1.51 -13.68 5.69
N SER A 202 0.81 -14.58 6.36
CA SER A 202 0.43 -14.37 7.75
C SER A 202 1.64 -14.46 8.68
N GLU A 203 1.85 -13.44 9.51
CA GLU A 203 2.90 -13.43 10.56
C GLU A 203 2.70 -14.53 11.61
N ALA A 204 1.48 -15.04 11.75
CA ALA A 204 1.14 -16.10 12.70
C ALA A 204 1.34 -17.53 12.17
N GLY A 205 1.60 -17.71 10.87
CA GLY A 205 1.57 -19.04 10.22
C GLY A 205 2.78 -19.38 9.36
N THR A 206 3.17 -18.51 8.43
CA THR A 206 4.17 -18.82 7.38
C THR A 206 5.28 -17.79 7.24
N TRP A 207 5.08 -16.56 7.74
CA TRP A 207 6.07 -15.49 7.62
C TRP A 207 6.95 -15.40 8.87
N GLY A 208 8.22 -15.81 8.76
CA GLY A 208 9.18 -15.73 9.86
C GLY A 208 9.99 -14.43 9.91
N GLY A 209 9.60 -13.43 9.10
CA GLY A 209 10.27 -12.14 9.02
C GLY A 209 11.29 -12.05 7.87
N TRP A 210 11.57 -10.82 7.47
CA TRP A 210 12.50 -10.52 6.37
C TRP A 210 13.90 -11.11 6.57
N ASP A 211 14.46 -10.97 7.77
CA ASP A 211 15.82 -11.44 8.06
C ASP A 211 15.95 -12.97 7.91
N MET A 212 14.92 -13.71 8.31
CA MET A 212 14.90 -15.16 8.19
C MET A 212 14.86 -15.58 6.72
N HIS A 213 13.87 -15.10 5.97
CA HIS A 213 13.67 -15.51 4.57
C HIS A 213 14.81 -15.06 3.66
N LEU A 214 15.29 -13.81 3.80
CA LEU A 214 16.40 -13.33 2.99
C LEU A 214 17.74 -13.94 3.42
N GLY A 215 17.91 -14.27 4.70
CA GLY A 215 19.06 -15.02 5.19
C GLY A 215 19.12 -16.42 4.59
N GLU A 216 18.00 -17.13 4.55
CA GLU A 216 17.88 -18.45 3.91
C GLU A 216 18.12 -18.37 2.40
N MET A 217 17.48 -17.41 1.72
CA MET A 217 17.70 -17.13 0.30
C MET A 217 19.19 -16.87 0.00
N ARG A 218 19.85 -16.05 0.81
CA ARG A 218 21.28 -15.75 0.69
C ARG A 218 22.15 -17.00 0.86
N ALA A 219 21.89 -17.80 1.89
CA ALA A 219 22.62 -19.06 2.12
C ALA A 219 22.48 -20.03 0.93
N ILE A 220 21.32 -20.04 0.26
CA ILE A 220 21.11 -20.86 -0.94
C ILE A 220 21.90 -20.29 -2.11
N ILE A 221 21.74 -19.00 -2.41
CA ILE A 221 22.40 -18.33 -3.54
C ILE A 221 23.93 -18.46 -3.46
N ASP A 222 24.52 -18.29 -2.27
CA ASP A 222 25.97 -18.32 -2.08
C ASP A 222 26.62 -19.66 -2.46
N ARG A 223 25.86 -20.76 -2.44
CA ARG A 223 26.36 -22.08 -2.87
C ARG A 223 26.52 -22.19 -4.39
N PHE A 224 25.78 -21.40 -5.17
CA PHE A 224 25.72 -21.51 -6.63
C PHE A 224 26.26 -20.28 -7.34
N ASN A 225 25.96 -19.09 -6.84
CA ASN A 225 26.38 -17.80 -7.40
C ASN A 225 26.42 -16.72 -6.31
N PRO A 226 27.52 -16.59 -5.55
CA PRO A 226 27.63 -15.63 -4.45
C PRO A 226 27.65 -14.16 -4.90
N GLN A 227 27.70 -13.89 -6.21
CA GLN A 227 27.64 -12.53 -6.76
C GLN A 227 26.21 -12.11 -7.14
N ALA A 228 25.25 -13.05 -7.18
CA ALA A 228 23.88 -12.70 -7.53
C ALA A 228 23.24 -11.83 -6.43
N GLU A 229 22.59 -10.75 -6.87
CA GLU A 229 21.84 -9.83 -6.03
C GLU A 229 20.51 -10.46 -5.56
N ILE A 230 19.96 -9.99 -4.45
CA ILE A 230 18.59 -10.31 -4.01
C ILE A 230 17.70 -9.09 -4.26
N TRP A 231 16.67 -9.27 -5.07
CA TRP A 231 15.72 -8.21 -5.39
C TRP A 231 14.35 -8.58 -4.82
N ILE A 232 13.75 -7.68 -4.06
CA ILE A 232 12.33 -7.77 -3.73
C ILE A 232 11.58 -7.30 -4.97
N THR A 233 11.29 -8.23 -5.89
CA THR A 233 10.61 -7.96 -7.17
C THR A 233 9.13 -7.72 -6.97
N GLU A 234 8.57 -8.13 -5.83
CA GLU A 234 7.20 -7.80 -5.45
C GLU A 234 7.00 -7.84 -3.93
N THR A 235 6.46 -6.76 -3.35
CA THR A 235 5.97 -6.74 -1.97
C THR A 235 4.92 -5.66 -1.83
N GLY A 236 3.97 -5.82 -0.90
CA GLY A 236 2.92 -4.83 -0.71
C GLY A 236 2.10 -5.10 0.52
N TYR A 237 1.16 -4.19 0.78
CA TYR A 237 0.18 -4.33 1.86
C TYR A 237 -1.17 -3.81 1.41
N SER A 238 -2.21 -4.63 1.60
CA SER A 238 -3.57 -4.32 1.19
C SER A 238 -4.31 -3.51 2.24
N THR A 239 -4.83 -2.35 1.85
CA THR A 239 -5.62 -1.45 2.72
C THR A 239 -7.11 -1.78 2.74
N TRP A 240 -7.49 -3.02 2.42
CA TRP A 240 -8.92 -3.43 2.35
C TRP A 240 -9.68 -3.22 3.67
N ARG A 241 -8.94 -3.11 4.79
CA ARG A 241 -9.46 -2.82 6.13
C ARG A 241 -9.45 -1.35 6.51
N GLN A 242 -9.10 -0.43 5.60
CA GLN A 242 -8.94 1.01 5.87
C GLN A 242 -7.76 1.35 6.79
N ASP A 243 -6.69 0.55 6.73
CA ASP A 243 -5.48 0.64 7.53
C ASP A 243 -4.28 1.21 6.73
N GLU A 244 -4.48 2.37 6.10
CA GLU A 244 -3.48 3.01 5.24
C GLU A 244 -2.14 3.32 5.94
N LEU A 245 -2.17 3.55 7.25
CA LEU A 245 -0.94 3.71 8.02
C LEU A 245 -0.11 2.43 8.06
N GLU A 246 -0.76 1.28 8.14
CA GLU A 246 -0.04 0.01 8.16
C GLU A 246 0.63 -0.20 6.80
N GLN A 247 -0.02 0.16 5.69
CA GLN A 247 0.64 0.21 4.37
C GLN A 247 1.90 1.09 4.39
N ALA A 248 1.81 2.29 4.95
CA ALA A 248 2.94 3.22 5.09
C ALA A 248 4.09 2.63 5.95
N ARG A 249 3.76 1.99 7.08
CA ARG A 249 4.75 1.32 7.96
C ARG A 249 5.42 0.15 7.27
N ARG A 250 4.65 -0.69 6.56
CA ARG A 250 5.18 -1.86 5.84
C ARG A 250 6.09 -1.44 4.70
N PHE A 251 5.77 -0.36 4.00
CA PHE A 251 6.68 0.24 3.02
C PHE A 251 7.98 0.72 3.68
N ALA A 252 7.88 1.48 4.78
CA ALA A 252 9.04 2.00 5.50
C ALA A 252 9.94 0.88 6.07
N GLN A 253 9.34 -0.23 6.51
CA GLN A 253 10.04 -1.44 6.95
C GLN A 253 10.75 -2.12 5.76
N ALA A 254 10.03 -2.35 4.66
CA ALA A 254 10.56 -3.01 3.46
C ALA A 254 11.78 -2.27 2.87
N LEU A 255 11.79 -0.93 2.91
CA LEU A 255 12.95 -0.13 2.47
C LEU A 255 14.24 -0.40 3.28
N GLN A 256 14.13 -0.86 4.52
CA GLN A 256 15.26 -1.10 5.42
C GLN A 256 15.82 -2.52 5.32
N VAL A 257 15.07 -3.41 4.67
CA VAL A 257 15.41 -4.83 4.50
C VAL A 257 16.71 -5.00 3.69
N PRO A 258 17.58 -5.99 4.00
CA PRO A 258 18.87 -6.18 3.32
C PRO A 258 18.75 -6.78 1.90
N ALA A 259 17.92 -6.19 1.03
CA ALA A 259 17.84 -6.49 -0.40
C ALA A 259 18.55 -5.41 -1.24
N ASP A 260 19.05 -5.76 -2.41
CA ASP A 260 19.77 -4.85 -3.31
C ASP A 260 18.80 -3.90 -4.04
N ARG A 261 17.58 -4.37 -4.28
CA ARG A 261 16.50 -3.60 -4.94
C ARG A 261 15.14 -3.99 -4.38
N MET A 262 14.18 -3.04 -4.39
CA MET A 262 12.80 -3.26 -3.93
C MET A 262 11.79 -2.64 -4.89
N TYR A 263 10.71 -3.36 -5.17
CA TYR A 263 9.54 -2.91 -5.92
C TYR A 263 8.28 -3.10 -5.07
N TRP A 264 7.54 -2.01 -4.86
CA TRP A 264 6.28 -2.01 -4.12
C TRP A 264 5.09 -2.24 -5.07
N TYR A 265 4.25 -3.21 -4.75
CA TYR A 265 2.99 -3.50 -5.44
C TYR A 265 1.83 -2.83 -4.70
N SER A 266 1.14 -1.85 -5.28
CA SER A 266 1.34 -1.20 -6.60
C SER A 266 1.15 0.32 -6.47
N TRP A 267 1.16 1.08 -7.58
CA TRP A 267 0.82 2.50 -7.52
C TRP A 267 -0.70 2.69 -7.43
N ARG A 268 -1.46 2.10 -8.35
CA ARG A 268 -2.93 2.28 -8.43
C ARG A 268 -3.65 0.98 -8.06
N ASP A 269 -4.72 1.10 -7.26
CA ASP A 269 -5.64 0.00 -6.98
C ASP A 269 -6.24 -0.57 -8.28
N VAL A 270 -6.54 -1.86 -8.28
CA VAL A 270 -7.21 -2.51 -9.40
C VAL A 270 -8.68 -2.05 -9.42
N PRO A 271 -9.22 -1.64 -10.58
CA PRO A 271 -10.64 -1.31 -10.68
C PRO A 271 -11.54 -2.51 -10.34
N PRO A 272 -12.68 -2.30 -9.65
CA PRO A 272 -13.52 -3.38 -9.14
C PRO A 272 -14.20 -4.24 -10.22
N ASP A 273 -14.22 -3.77 -11.47
CA ASP A 273 -14.74 -4.48 -12.64
C ASP A 273 -13.65 -5.23 -13.43
N VAL A 274 -12.39 -5.06 -13.04
CA VAL A 274 -11.25 -5.73 -13.67
C VAL A 274 -10.93 -7.03 -12.93
N PRO A 275 -10.87 -8.19 -13.61
CA PRO A 275 -10.49 -9.43 -12.96
C PRO A 275 -9.00 -9.44 -12.58
N VAL A 276 -8.72 -9.97 -11.39
CA VAL A 276 -7.38 -10.41 -10.96
C VAL A 276 -7.12 -11.82 -11.50
N GLN A 277 -5.93 -12.37 -11.27
CA GLN A 277 -5.47 -13.61 -11.92
C GLN A 277 -6.41 -14.80 -11.64
N GLU A 278 -6.93 -14.89 -10.42
CA GLU A 278 -7.85 -15.91 -9.92
C GLU A 278 -9.30 -15.70 -10.38
N GLY A 279 -9.61 -14.51 -10.88
CA GLY A 279 -10.94 -14.10 -11.31
C GLY A 279 -11.46 -12.85 -10.59
N LEU A 280 -12.63 -12.38 -11.03
CA LEU A 280 -13.25 -11.18 -10.50
C LEU A 280 -13.65 -11.37 -9.02
N TRP A 281 -13.22 -10.47 -8.14
CA TRP A 281 -13.53 -10.48 -6.69
C TRP A 281 -13.19 -11.80 -5.96
N PHE A 282 -12.23 -12.58 -6.47
CA PHE A 282 -11.80 -13.82 -5.81
C PHE A 282 -11.28 -13.55 -4.40
N ASP A 283 -10.45 -12.52 -4.25
CA ASP A 283 -9.98 -12.01 -2.98
C ASP A 283 -9.95 -10.47 -3.01
N PRO A 284 -10.71 -9.80 -2.13
CA PRO A 284 -10.81 -8.33 -2.14
C PRO A 284 -9.45 -7.66 -1.88
N ARG A 285 -8.48 -8.35 -1.26
CA ARG A 285 -7.18 -7.76 -0.93
C ARG A 285 -6.43 -7.27 -2.16
N HIS A 286 -6.55 -7.95 -3.31
CA HIS A 286 -5.88 -7.55 -4.55
C HIS A 286 -6.30 -6.15 -5.05
N TYR A 287 -7.55 -5.76 -4.76
CA TYR A 287 -8.13 -4.50 -5.21
C TYR A 287 -7.72 -3.29 -4.37
N HIS A 288 -6.93 -3.50 -3.31
CA HIS A 288 -6.60 -2.46 -2.33
C HIS A 288 -5.09 -2.37 -2.02
N LEU A 289 -4.23 -2.84 -2.93
CA LEU A 289 -2.76 -2.81 -2.77
C LEU A 289 -2.10 -1.52 -3.25
N GLY A 290 -2.80 -0.71 -4.04
CA GLY A 290 -2.28 0.54 -4.57
C GLY A 290 -2.00 1.56 -3.47
N ALA A 291 -1.00 2.40 -3.69
CA ALA A 291 -0.79 3.64 -2.93
C ALA A 291 -1.84 4.71 -3.25
N VAL A 292 -2.60 4.53 -4.32
CA VAL A 292 -3.66 5.39 -4.84
C VAL A 292 -4.90 4.53 -5.13
N THR A 293 -6.10 5.07 -4.93
CA THR A 293 -7.35 4.38 -5.31
C THR A 293 -7.46 4.20 -6.81
N HIS A 294 -8.40 3.36 -7.28
CA HIS A 294 -8.54 3.07 -8.71
C HIS A 294 -9.00 4.31 -9.51
N GLU A 295 -9.67 5.26 -8.86
CA GLU A 295 -10.06 6.57 -9.39
C GLU A 295 -8.98 7.65 -9.26
N GLY A 296 -7.77 7.28 -8.81
CA GLY A 296 -6.65 8.21 -8.73
C GLY A 296 -6.61 9.07 -7.45
N GLN A 297 -7.38 8.74 -6.41
CA GLN A 297 -7.28 9.46 -5.14
C GLN A 297 -6.08 8.97 -4.31
N PRO A 298 -5.16 9.86 -3.89
CA PRO A 298 -3.95 9.43 -3.20
C PRO A 298 -4.26 8.99 -1.77
N LYS A 299 -3.85 7.76 -1.42
CA LYS A 299 -3.87 7.27 -0.03
C LYS A 299 -2.71 7.86 0.76
N LEU A 300 -2.64 7.58 2.06
CA LEU A 300 -1.59 8.09 2.95
C LEU A 300 -0.17 7.83 2.40
N LEU A 301 0.13 6.62 1.94
CA LEU A 301 1.47 6.31 1.38
C LEU A 301 1.83 7.22 0.20
N ALA A 302 0.95 7.37 -0.80
CA ALA A 302 1.21 8.22 -1.96
C ALA A 302 1.37 9.69 -1.56
N ARG A 303 0.56 10.20 -0.63
CA ARG A 303 0.67 11.58 -0.14
C ARG A 303 2.00 11.82 0.56
N LEU A 304 2.41 10.93 1.46
CA LEU A 304 3.67 11.07 2.20
C LEU A 304 4.88 11.07 1.26
N LEU A 305 4.88 10.17 0.26
CA LEU A 305 5.95 10.09 -0.73
C LEU A 305 6.00 11.33 -1.64
N THR A 306 4.86 11.81 -2.14
CA THR A 306 4.83 12.95 -3.07
C THR A 306 5.05 14.31 -2.38
N GLU A 307 4.59 14.50 -1.14
CA GLU A 307 4.72 15.76 -0.42
C GLU A 307 6.09 15.95 0.26
N GLY A 308 6.75 14.86 0.69
CA GLY A 308 8.00 14.96 1.45
C GLY A 308 8.90 13.73 1.37
N GLY A 309 8.61 12.79 0.46
CA GLY A 309 9.42 11.60 0.24
C GLY A 309 9.52 10.67 1.44
N VAL A 310 10.56 9.84 1.42
CA VAL A 310 10.83 8.82 2.44
C VAL A 310 11.05 9.43 3.83
N GLU A 311 11.55 10.65 3.94
CA GLU A 311 11.78 11.30 5.24
C GLU A 311 10.48 11.69 5.92
N ARG A 312 9.50 12.23 5.18
CA ARG A 312 8.17 12.50 5.75
C ARG A 312 7.45 11.21 6.11
N LEU A 313 7.59 10.17 5.28
CA LEU A 313 7.05 8.84 5.58
C LEU A 313 7.56 8.34 6.94
N LYS A 314 8.89 8.34 7.15
CA LYS A 314 9.50 7.91 8.43
C LYS A 314 8.94 8.72 9.60
N ALA A 315 8.96 10.05 9.50
CA ALA A 315 8.47 10.93 10.56
C ALA A 315 7.03 10.60 10.98
N VAL A 316 6.12 10.39 10.01
CA VAL A 316 4.72 10.04 10.31
C VAL A 316 4.57 8.64 10.88
N THR A 317 5.33 7.66 10.38
CA THR A 317 5.26 6.28 10.91
C THR A 317 5.82 6.15 12.33
N GLU A 318 6.75 7.02 12.73
CA GLU A 318 7.34 7.08 14.08
C GLU A 318 6.41 7.76 15.10
N LEU A 319 5.59 8.73 14.68
CA LEU A 319 4.60 9.40 15.55
C LEU A 319 3.53 8.45 16.13
N ALA A 320 3.44 7.23 15.60
CA ALA A 320 2.30 6.35 15.76
C ALA A 320 2.46 5.27 16.84
N VAL A 321 3.39 5.44 17.78
CA VAL A 321 3.61 4.49 18.88
C VAL A 321 2.96 5.04 20.17
N PRO A 322 1.80 4.53 20.61
CA PRO A 322 1.17 5.02 21.83
C PRO A 322 2.03 4.68 23.05
N HIS A 323 2.30 5.67 23.90
CA HIS A 323 2.89 5.48 25.22
C HIS A 323 1.85 5.80 26.30
N LEU A 324 0.82 4.97 26.41
CA LEU A 324 -0.18 5.15 27.46
C LEU A 324 0.44 4.81 28.83
N ALA A 325 0.58 5.81 29.69
CA ALA A 325 0.84 5.59 31.09
C ALA A 325 -0.37 4.89 31.72
N LYS A 326 -0.16 3.71 32.32
CA LYS A 326 -1.19 2.81 32.92
C LYS A 326 -2.09 3.43 34.01
N ALA A 327 -1.95 4.72 34.34
CA ALA A 327 -2.62 5.36 35.47
C ALA A 327 -3.49 6.57 35.10
N ALA A 328 -3.46 7.06 33.86
CA ALA A 328 -4.28 8.20 33.45
C ALA A 328 -5.62 7.76 32.85
N ALA A 329 -6.66 8.56 33.05
CA ALA A 329 -7.96 8.38 32.41
C ALA A 329 -8.10 9.46 31.31
N PRO A 330 -7.50 9.27 30.12
CA PRO A 330 -7.36 10.31 29.12
C PRO A 330 -8.70 10.68 28.47
N ILE A 331 -8.73 11.83 27.81
CA ILE A 331 -9.82 12.22 26.91
C ILE A 331 -9.47 11.75 25.51
N LEU A 332 -10.37 11.02 24.84
CA LEU A 332 -10.18 10.59 23.47
C LEU A 332 -10.88 11.54 22.49
N VAL A 333 -10.16 11.97 21.47
CA VAL A 333 -10.66 12.85 20.40
C VAL A 333 -10.47 12.12 19.07
N THR A 334 -11.56 11.61 18.49
CA THR A 334 -11.52 11.09 17.11
C THR A 334 -11.59 12.25 16.12
N GLY A 335 -10.90 12.13 14.98
CA GLY A 335 -10.67 13.29 14.10
C GLY A 335 -9.83 14.36 14.78
N GLY A 336 -9.03 13.96 15.79
CA GLY A 336 -8.31 14.86 16.68
C GLY A 336 -7.18 15.62 16.01
N SER A 337 -6.76 15.23 14.80
CA SER A 337 -5.79 15.98 14.00
C SER A 337 -6.47 16.93 13.00
N GLY A 338 -7.80 16.86 12.87
CA GLY A 338 -8.61 17.76 12.05
C GLY A 338 -8.72 19.18 12.63
N PHE A 339 -9.37 20.08 11.88
CA PHE A 339 -9.46 21.50 12.22
C PHE A 339 -10.03 21.77 13.63
N ILE A 340 -11.22 21.23 13.94
CA ILE A 340 -11.85 21.41 15.25
C ILE A 340 -11.16 20.53 16.31
N GLY A 341 -10.88 19.27 15.95
CA GLY A 341 -10.29 18.29 16.87
C GLY A 341 -8.95 18.73 17.45
N SER A 342 -8.06 19.29 16.62
CA SER A 342 -6.72 19.71 17.05
C SER A 342 -6.75 20.91 17.99
N ASN A 343 -7.66 21.87 17.76
CA ASN A 343 -7.85 23.00 18.66
C ASN A 343 -8.46 22.57 20.01
N LEU A 344 -9.41 21.62 20.00
CA LEU A 344 -9.92 21.05 21.26
C LEU A 344 -8.81 20.30 22.01
N ALA A 345 -8.05 19.46 21.30
CA ALA A 345 -6.93 18.72 21.89
C ALA A 345 -5.92 19.67 22.54
N ASP A 346 -5.49 20.72 21.84
CA ASP A 346 -4.58 21.74 22.40
C ASP A 346 -5.17 22.42 23.65
N SER A 347 -6.46 22.76 23.65
CA SER A 347 -7.12 23.34 24.82
C SER A 347 -7.10 22.38 26.02
N LEU A 348 -7.48 21.12 25.83
CA LEU A 348 -7.48 20.12 26.89
C LEU A 348 -6.06 19.86 27.44
N LEU A 349 -5.07 19.79 26.55
CA LEU A 349 -3.66 19.61 26.92
C LEU A 349 -3.11 20.83 27.68
N ARG A 350 -3.53 22.05 27.32
CA ARG A 350 -3.21 23.29 28.06
C ARG A 350 -3.78 23.27 29.47
N ASP A 351 -4.95 22.67 29.65
CA ASP A 351 -5.59 22.51 30.96
C ASP A 351 -4.97 21.39 31.82
N GLY A 352 -3.94 20.71 31.31
CA GLY A 352 -3.21 19.69 32.06
C GLY A 352 -3.67 18.26 31.78
N GLU A 353 -4.67 18.07 30.92
CA GLU A 353 -5.22 16.75 30.62
C GLU A 353 -4.30 15.93 29.71
N GLU A 354 -4.48 14.62 29.73
CA GLU A 354 -3.91 13.70 28.73
C GLU A 354 -4.93 13.45 27.63
N VAL A 355 -4.49 13.51 26.37
CA VAL A 355 -5.37 13.42 25.20
C VAL A 355 -4.92 12.31 24.26
N ILE A 356 -5.82 11.37 23.99
CA ILE A 356 -5.69 10.42 22.89
C ILE A 356 -6.20 11.09 21.61
N VAL A 357 -5.32 11.23 20.62
CA VAL A 357 -5.64 11.79 19.31
C VAL A 357 -5.81 10.64 18.32
N LEU A 358 -7.06 10.28 18.03
CA LEU A 358 -7.38 9.22 17.07
C LEU A 358 -7.69 9.82 15.70
N ASP A 359 -6.89 9.50 14.68
CA ASP A 359 -7.06 10.06 13.33
C ASP A 359 -6.43 9.14 12.26
N ASN A 360 -7.00 9.08 11.05
CA ASN A 360 -6.42 8.30 9.94
C ASN A 360 -5.45 9.11 9.06
N LEU A 361 -5.31 10.40 9.36
CA LEU A 361 -4.51 11.37 8.62
C LEU A 361 -4.89 11.54 7.14
N GLY A 362 -6.08 11.10 6.74
CA GLY A 362 -6.53 11.02 5.35
C GLY A 362 -6.62 12.37 4.64
N ARG A 363 -6.85 13.46 5.39
CA ARG A 363 -6.95 14.82 4.82
C ARG A 363 -5.57 15.48 4.72
N PRO A 364 -5.25 16.19 3.62
CA PRO A 364 -4.00 16.93 3.51
C PRO A 364 -3.78 17.92 4.67
N GLY A 365 -2.58 17.92 5.25
CA GLY A 365 -2.14 18.82 6.30
C GLY A 365 -2.50 18.43 7.73
N VAL A 366 -3.33 17.41 7.96
CA VAL A 366 -3.70 17.01 9.34
C VAL A 366 -2.54 16.33 10.08
N ASP A 367 -1.61 15.68 9.36
CA ASP A 367 -0.38 15.15 9.90
C ASP A 367 0.51 16.25 10.52
N GLN A 368 0.49 17.46 9.95
CA GLN A 368 1.20 18.62 10.49
C GLN A 368 0.57 19.11 11.80
N ASN A 369 -0.76 19.06 11.91
CA ASN A 369 -1.45 19.40 13.17
C ASN A 369 -1.07 18.42 14.28
N LEU A 370 -0.98 17.12 13.96
CA LEU A 370 -0.54 16.12 14.92
C LEU A 370 0.90 16.37 15.36
N ALA A 371 1.81 16.60 14.41
CA ALA A 371 3.20 16.93 14.73
C ALA A 371 3.31 18.17 15.62
N TRP A 372 2.53 19.21 15.33
CA TRP A 372 2.43 20.42 16.15
C TRP A 372 1.95 20.14 17.58
N LEU A 373 0.89 19.32 17.74
CA LEU A 373 0.40 18.92 19.06
C LEU A 373 1.48 18.18 19.85
N THR A 374 2.14 17.20 19.22
CA THR A 374 3.19 16.39 19.85
C THR A 374 4.40 17.26 20.24
N GLU A 375 4.88 18.13 19.36
CA GLU A 375 5.99 19.06 19.65
C GLU A 375 5.65 19.98 20.83
N ARG A 376 4.41 20.48 20.87
CA ARG A 376 3.96 21.46 21.86
C ARG A 376 3.72 20.87 23.24
N HIS A 377 3.21 19.65 23.33
CA HIS A 377 2.69 19.06 24.58
C HIS A 377 3.41 17.79 25.04
N GLY A 378 4.29 17.23 24.21
CA GLY A 378 5.13 16.08 24.55
C GLY A 378 4.31 14.84 24.93
N ASP A 379 4.73 14.18 26.00
CA ASP A 379 4.23 12.86 26.45
C ASP A 379 2.75 12.84 26.88
N ARG A 380 2.06 13.99 26.90
CA ARG A 380 0.62 14.07 27.20
C ARG A 380 -0.26 13.88 25.96
N VAL A 381 0.33 13.89 24.77
CA VAL A 381 -0.33 13.57 23.51
C VAL A 381 -0.11 12.10 23.21
N HIS A 382 -1.21 11.38 23.00
CA HIS A 382 -1.19 9.95 22.69
C HIS A 382 -1.79 9.72 21.29
N PRO A 383 -0.97 9.75 20.22
CA PRO A 383 -1.46 9.52 18.87
C PRO A 383 -1.92 8.07 18.68
N VAL A 384 -3.12 7.89 18.14
CA VAL A 384 -3.65 6.60 17.65
C VAL A 384 -4.00 6.79 16.19
N LEU A 385 -3.11 6.36 15.32
CA LEU A 385 -3.30 6.49 13.90
C LEU A 385 -4.15 5.32 13.37
N ALA A 386 -5.45 5.52 13.32
CA ALA A 386 -6.44 4.52 12.94
C ALA A 386 -7.65 5.17 12.29
N ASP A 387 -8.32 4.43 11.41
CA ASP A 387 -9.58 4.84 10.81
C ASP A 387 -10.76 4.35 11.66
N VAL A 388 -11.78 5.20 11.85
CA VAL A 388 -13.00 4.82 12.58
C VAL A 388 -13.79 3.69 11.90
N ARG A 389 -13.51 3.44 10.61
CA ARG A 389 -14.05 2.32 9.83
C ARG A 389 -13.35 0.98 10.16
N ASP A 390 -12.14 1.00 10.73
CA ASP A 390 -11.43 -0.18 11.24
C ASP A 390 -11.69 -0.36 12.73
N TYR A 391 -12.81 -1.02 13.05
CA TYR A 391 -13.23 -1.25 14.43
C TYR A 391 -12.13 -1.86 15.30
N HIS A 392 -11.44 -2.89 14.78
CA HIS A 392 -10.43 -3.62 15.53
C HIS A 392 -9.16 -2.80 15.75
N GLY A 393 -8.76 -1.98 14.76
CA GLY A 393 -7.60 -1.11 14.87
C GLY A 393 -7.74 -0.02 15.93
N MET A 394 -8.96 0.43 16.21
CA MET A 394 -9.19 1.51 17.18
C MET A 394 -9.66 1.07 18.56
N GLU A 395 -10.17 -0.16 18.74
CA GLU A 395 -10.85 -0.61 19.98
C GLU A 395 -10.01 -0.34 21.25
N ALA A 396 -8.69 -0.60 21.19
CA ALA A 396 -7.78 -0.41 22.32
C ALA A 396 -7.69 1.04 22.82
N ALA A 397 -7.89 2.03 21.94
CA ALA A 397 -7.83 3.45 22.30
C ALA A 397 -8.96 3.88 23.27
N PHE A 398 -10.08 3.15 23.25
CA PHE A 398 -11.25 3.44 24.06
C PHE A 398 -11.18 2.81 25.46
N ALA A 399 -10.25 1.87 25.69
CA ALA A 399 -10.21 1.05 26.90
C ALA A 399 -10.14 1.88 28.19
N ASP A 400 -9.34 2.95 28.20
CA ASP A 400 -9.11 3.79 29.38
C ASP A 400 -9.70 5.22 29.28
N ALA A 401 -10.36 5.54 28.16
CA ALA A 401 -10.90 6.87 27.93
C ALA A 401 -11.99 7.22 28.96
N ARG A 402 -11.88 8.40 29.59
CA ARG A 402 -12.90 8.91 30.52
C ARG A 402 -14.02 9.68 29.83
N ALA A 403 -13.78 10.20 28.63
CA ALA A 403 -14.72 10.91 27.78
C ALA A 403 -14.25 10.81 26.33
N VAL A 404 -15.20 10.85 25.40
CA VAL A 404 -14.94 10.78 23.95
C VAL A 404 -15.55 11.99 23.26
N PHE A 405 -14.75 12.71 22.51
CA PHE A 405 -15.21 13.71 21.55
C PHE A 405 -15.13 13.13 20.13
N HIS A 406 -16.26 13.03 19.45
CA HIS A 406 -16.35 12.46 18.12
C HIS A 406 -16.40 13.56 17.04
N PHE A 407 -15.25 13.81 16.40
CA PHE A 407 -15.12 14.73 15.25
C PHE A 407 -14.66 14.03 13.96
N ALA A 408 -14.47 12.71 13.98
CA ALA A 408 -14.16 11.97 12.77
C ALA A 408 -15.39 11.92 11.87
N ALA A 409 -15.39 12.75 10.82
CA ALA A 409 -16.47 12.81 9.84
C ALA A 409 -15.95 13.21 8.45
N GLN A 410 -16.61 12.69 7.42
CA GLN A 410 -16.63 13.28 6.09
C GLN A 410 -17.55 14.52 6.16
N THR A 411 -17.04 15.69 5.78
CA THR A 411 -17.76 16.97 5.96
C THR A 411 -18.11 17.67 4.65
N ALA A 412 -17.61 17.20 3.51
CA ALA A 412 -17.79 17.86 2.22
C ALA A 412 -18.99 17.27 1.47
N VAL A 413 -20.05 18.08 1.33
CA VAL A 413 -21.29 17.72 0.63
C VAL A 413 -21.04 17.23 -0.80
N THR A 414 -20.06 17.81 -1.50
CA THR A 414 -19.73 17.38 -2.87
C THR A 414 -19.18 15.95 -2.88
N THR A 415 -18.35 15.59 -1.91
CA THR A 415 -17.82 14.23 -1.75
C THR A 415 -18.92 13.25 -1.36
N SER A 416 -19.89 13.63 -0.54
CA SER A 416 -20.99 12.73 -0.18
C SER A 416 -21.88 12.36 -1.37
N LEU A 417 -21.90 13.19 -2.42
CA LEU A 417 -22.62 12.90 -3.67
C LEU A 417 -21.81 12.00 -4.60
N SER A 418 -20.49 12.17 -4.66
CA SER A 418 -19.62 11.36 -5.53
C SER A 418 -19.20 10.03 -4.91
N HIS A 419 -19.03 9.98 -3.59
CA HIS A 419 -18.59 8.82 -2.82
C HIS A 419 -19.56 8.57 -1.63
N PRO A 420 -20.84 8.26 -1.91
CA PRO A 420 -21.86 8.12 -0.87
C PRO A 420 -21.58 6.94 0.08
N MET A 421 -20.92 5.89 -0.41
CA MET A 421 -20.51 4.76 0.43
C MET A 421 -19.45 5.19 1.44
N ASP A 422 -18.40 5.89 1.01
CA ASP A 422 -17.36 6.38 1.94
C ASP A 422 -17.90 7.36 2.96
N ASP A 423 -18.82 8.24 2.54
CA ASP A 423 -19.52 9.16 3.44
C ASP A 423 -20.32 8.40 4.51
N PHE A 424 -21.13 7.42 4.09
CA PHE A 424 -21.91 6.60 5.02
C PHE A 424 -21.01 5.78 5.95
N GLU A 425 -19.94 5.21 5.41
CA GLU A 425 -19.01 4.39 6.18
C GLU A 425 -18.27 5.20 7.24
N ALA A 426 -17.82 6.42 6.91
CA ALA A 426 -17.19 7.30 7.88
C ALA A 426 -18.20 7.86 8.90
N ASN A 427 -19.32 8.41 8.43
CA ASN A 427 -20.24 9.19 9.25
C ASN A 427 -21.23 8.31 10.03
N ALA A 428 -21.75 7.24 9.45
CA ALA A 428 -22.74 6.37 10.09
C ALA A 428 -22.07 5.14 10.72
N ARG A 429 -21.39 4.29 9.91
CA ARG A 429 -20.75 3.08 10.44
C ARG A 429 -19.62 3.43 11.41
N GLY A 430 -18.79 4.43 11.08
CA GLY A 430 -17.74 4.93 11.96
C GLY A 430 -18.26 5.40 13.32
N THR A 431 -19.39 6.13 13.33
CA THR A 431 -20.07 6.52 14.57
C THR A 431 -20.53 5.29 15.38
N ILE A 432 -21.15 4.30 14.73
CA ILE A 432 -21.56 3.05 15.40
C ILE A 432 -20.35 2.35 16.01
N ASN A 433 -19.24 2.27 15.27
CA ASN A 433 -18.01 1.65 15.74
C ASN A 433 -17.47 2.35 17.00
N VAL A 434 -17.49 3.69 17.04
CA VAL A 434 -17.11 4.49 18.22
C VAL A 434 -18.02 4.19 19.41
N LEU A 435 -19.34 4.18 19.20
CA LEU A 435 -20.31 3.87 20.26
C LEU A 435 -20.13 2.45 20.81
N GLU A 436 -19.91 1.46 19.93
CA GLU A 436 -19.64 0.08 20.31
C GLU A 436 -18.32 -0.07 21.07
N ALA A 437 -17.26 0.64 20.67
CA ALA A 437 -15.99 0.64 21.38
C ALA A 437 -16.14 1.19 22.81
N VAL A 438 -16.85 2.30 22.98
CA VAL A 438 -17.18 2.87 24.30
C VAL A 438 -18.03 1.90 25.14
N ARG A 439 -19.04 1.27 24.52
CA ARG A 439 -19.90 0.29 25.19
C ARG A 439 -19.10 -0.90 25.71
N LYS A 440 -18.19 -1.46 24.88
CA LYS A 440 -17.37 -2.61 25.26
C LYS A 440 -16.28 -2.29 26.28
N ALA A 441 -15.73 -1.08 26.26
CA ALA A 441 -14.76 -0.63 27.27
C ALA A 441 -15.35 -0.67 28.70
N GLY A 442 -16.67 -0.60 28.85
CA GLY A 442 -17.36 -0.80 30.13
C GLY A 442 -17.24 0.36 31.12
N ARG A 443 -16.54 1.45 30.76
CA ARG A 443 -16.29 2.63 31.61
C ARG A 443 -17.44 3.64 31.61
N ARG A 444 -18.44 3.47 30.74
CA ARG A 444 -19.56 4.41 30.54
C ARG A 444 -19.09 5.85 30.26
N ALA A 445 -18.01 5.98 29.49
CA ALA A 445 -17.50 7.29 29.09
C ALA A 445 -18.60 8.05 28.31
N PRO A 446 -18.88 9.32 28.63
CA PRO A 446 -19.77 10.14 27.82
C PRO A 446 -19.17 10.34 26.43
N VAL A 447 -20.04 10.31 25.42
CA VAL A 447 -19.69 10.59 24.03
C VAL A 447 -20.31 11.93 23.64
N ILE A 448 -19.46 12.87 23.26
CA ILE A 448 -19.88 14.15 22.69
C ILE A 448 -19.82 13.99 21.18
N PHE A 449 -20.99 13.88 20.55
CA PHE A 449 -21.14 13.84 19.11
C PHE A 449 -21.25 15.27 18.55
N ALA A 450 -20.28 15.70 17.75
CA ALA A 450 -20.30 17.02 17.15
C ALA A 450 -21.01 16.98 15.79
N SER A 451 -22.12 17.71 15.68
CA SER A 451 -22.89 17.85 14.43
C SER A 451 -23.10 19.32 14.07
N THR A 452 -23.26 19.61 12.78
CA THR A 452 -23.56 20.96 12.26
C THR A 452 -25.07 21.13 11.94
N ASN A 453 -25.43 22.17 11.18
CA ASN A 453 -26.75 22.82 11.15
C ASN A 453 -27.97 21.98 10.71
N LYS A 454 -27.84 20.67 10.45
CA LYS A 454 -28.91 19.84 9.88
C LYS A 454 -29.58 18.86 10.86
N VAL A 455 -29.34 19.00 12.16
CA VAL A 455 -29.99 18.15 13.17
C VAL A 455 -31.48 18.51 13.37
N TYR A 456 -31.83 19.79 13.28
CA TYR A 456 -33.21 20.27 13.54
C TYR A 456 -33.80 21.11 12.38
N GLY A 457 -33.02 21.41 11.34
CA GLY A 457 -33.46 22.27 10.24
C GLY A 457 -33.49 23.76 10.62
N ALA A 458 -34.35 24.54 9.96
CA ALA A 458 -34.57 25.95 10.30
C ALA A 458 -35.21 26.10 11.70
N LEU A 459 -34.66 27.00 12.51
CA LEU A 459 -35.13 27.33 13.87
C LEU A 459 -35.80 28.72 13.91
N GLU A 460 -36.57 29.08 12.87
CA GLU A 460 -37.16 30.42 12.69
C GLU A 460 -38.19 30.79 13.77
N ASP A 461 -38.82 29.80 14.38
CA ASP A 461 -39.75 29.97 15.49
C ASP A 461 -39.06 30.20 16.84
N LEU A 462 -37.74 29.95 16.93
CA LEU A 462 -36.96 30.27 18.11
C LEU A 462 -36.44 31.70 18.05
N LYS A 463 -36.87 32.50 19.01
CA LYS A 463 -36.30 33.83 19.20
C LYS A 463 -34.90 33.72 19.78
N MET A 464 -33.94 34.26 19.06
CA MET A 464 -32.53 34.29 19.46
C MET A 464 -32.16 35.67 20.03
N ILE A 465 -31.30 35.69 21.02
CA ILE A 465 -30.64 36.88 21.57
C ILE A 465 -29.22 36.90 21.02
N GLU A 466 -28.87 38.00 20.37
CA GLU A 466 -27.51 38.27 19.91
C GLU A 466 -26.64 38.71 21.10
N LEU A 467 -25.48 38.09 21.22
CA LEU A 467 -24.37 38.48 22.10
C LEU A 467 -23.14 38.77 21.22
N ASP A 468 -22.11 39.39 21.81
CA ASP A 468 -20.92 39.84 21.07
C ASP A 468 -20.24 38.73 20.22
N ASP A 469 -20.31 37.46 20.64
CA ASP A 469 -19.63 36.33 20.00
C ASP A 469 -20.57 35.19 19.56
N ARG A 470 -21.86 35.25 19.86
CA ARG A 470 -22.81 34.13 19.64
C ARG A 470 -24.27 34.53 19.71
N TYR A 471 -25.14 33.62 19.27
CA TYR A 471 -26.57 33.70 19.50
C TYR A 471 -27.00 32.68 20.57
N ILE A 472 -27.91 33.06 21.46
CA ILE A 472 -28.51 32.17 22.45
C ILE A 472 -30.04 32.17 22.35
N PRO A 473 -30.73 31.05 22.64
CA PRO A 473 -32.18 31.05 22.75
C PRO A 473 -32.65 32.06 23.80
N SER A 474 -33.70 32.83 23.48
CA SER A 474 -34.30 33.75 24.46
C SER A 474 -35.00 33.01 25.59
N ASP A 475 -35.49 31.80 25.30
CA ASP A 475 -36.10 30.89 26.27
C ASP A 475 -35.03 30.29 27.19
N GLU A 476 -35.23 30.41 28.50
CA GLU A 476 -34.28 29.95 29.53
C GLU A 476 -34.24 28.43 29.65
N ALA A 477 -35.36 27.75 29.45
CA ALA A 477 -35.43 26.28 29.52
C ALA A 477 -34.70 25.64 28.33
N ILE A 478 -34.89 26.18 27.13
CA ILE A 478 -34.15 25.75 25.93
C ILE A 478 -32.65 26.05 26.09
N ARG A 479 -32.28 27.19 26.68
CA ARG A 479 -30.88 27.52 26.94
C ARG A 479 -30.22 26.54 27.91
N ALA A 480 -30.95 26.09 28.93
CA ALA A 480 -30.45 25.17 29.94
C ALA A 480 -30.37 23.71 29.45
N SER A 481 -31.31 23.31 28.59
CA SER A 481 -31.56 21.88 28.29
C SER A 481 -31.38 21.50 26.82
N GLY A 482 -31.20 22.48 25.92
CA GLY A 482 -31.17 22.28 24.48
C GLY A 482 -32.56 22.12 23.85
N ILE A 483 -32.55 21.76 22.57
CA ILE A 483 -33.76 21.44 21.79
C ILE A 483 -33.95 19.92 21.84
N GLY A 484 -35.16 19.45 22.13
CA GLY A 484 -35.47 18.02 22.20
C GLY A 484 -35.51 17.33 20.84
N GLU A 485 -35.34 16.00 20.83
CA GLU A 485 -35.46 15.16 19.63
C GLU A 485 -36.90 15.06 19.07
N ASP A 486 -37.89 15.54 19.82
CA ASP A 486 -39.29 15.66 19.39
C ASP A 486 -39.49 16.79 18.35
N ARG A 487 -38.48 17.64 18.17
CA ARG A 487 -38.43 18.67 17.14
C ARG A 487 -38.43 18.04 15.74
N PRO A 488 -39.42 18.36 14.88
CA PRO A 488 -39.45 17.83 13.51
C PRO A 488 -38.25 18.29 12.68
N LEU A 489 -37.66 17.36 11.92
CA LEU A 489 -36.65 17.68 10.92
C LEU A 489 -37.26 18.53 9.79
N SER A 490 -36.76 19.76 9.62
CA SER A 490 -37.06 20.60 8.46
C SER A 490 -35.85 20.63 7.51
N PHE A 491 -35.85 19.78 6.49
CA PHE A 491 -34.77 19.75 5.50
C PHE A 491 -34.85 20.96 4.56
N CYS A 492 -34.27 22.07 4.99
CA CYS A 492 -34.10 23.28 4.19
C CYS A 492 -32.61 23.63 4.13
N THR A 493 -32.15 24.06 2.94
CA THR A 493 -30.84 24.69 2.76
C THR A 493 -31.01 26.20 2.82
N PRO A 494 -30.17 26.93 3.58
CA PRO A 494 -30.02 28.38 3.43
C PRO A 494 -29.62 28.76 2.00
#